data_AF-A0A968TVS8-F1
#
_entry.id   AF-A0A968TVS8-F1
#
_cell.length_a   1.000
_cell.length_b   1.000
_cell.length_c   1.000
_cell.angle_alpha   90.00
_cell.angle_beta   90.00
_cell.angle_gamma   90.00
#
_symmetry.space_group_name_H-M   'P 1'
#
loop_
_entity.id
_entity.type
_entity.pdbx_description
1 polymer ?
#
loop_
_entity_poly.entity_id
_entity_poly.type
_entity_poly.pdbx_seq_one_letter_code
_entity_poly.pdbx_strand_id
1 'polypeptide(L)'
;VLSRWYQRGFVDWQHRQYLPEDWELSLEFGYASDPMFLDSLFRDLGASDKQWETSAYLKKQQDDWAFTVLTSYDINDFTTQATTLQSPGYVVDKLPEIGYHMIGTSFWEDRLTYFGETRLSRMQITPGNDNPAQRGFTNLQSINRFGIPLATTSFANHVENTLNIPTDWRYRVDTRHEVAAPVKLGTINATPYVVGRVTAYDNDFQAFAGEDDQVRLMGQVGTRFHTQFSATYDQVESSVLNLHRMRHILEPRVDVFHIYSSYNPEDIPVYDDDVEGLSEGSGIRWGMRNTLQTQRGGPGQWRDVDWMVLDTDLVHRSGDAPTNAAIARYFGYRPEYSLGGNHFYSNLLWSITDHLASVVEIIHNFDSNQLASAGRFVDASGPPADSRHQLCGHRSTGRKVAGIQPDLSTYHALCPEHDVHLRCQPQRITRSARCAGTKNPRLAADFCGQLRPDRG
;
A
#
# COMPACT_ATOMS: atom_id res chain seq x y z
N VAL A 1 15.01 -11.83 47.90
CA VAL A 1 15.72 -12.11 46.63
C VAL A 1 15.38 -13.52 46.19
N LEU A 2 14.27 -13.67 45.46
CA LEU A 2 13.89 -14.92 44.80
C LEU A 2 13.76 -14.58 43.32
N SER A 3 14.88 -14.69 42.60
CA SER A 3 14.89 -14.59 41.14
C SER A 3 14.18 -15.83 40.58
N ARG A 4 12.86 -15.74 40.41
CA ARG A 4 12.16 -16.62 39.48
C ARG A 4 12.78 -16.34 38.12
N TRP A 5 13.55 -17.30 37.61
CA TRP A 5 13.99 -17.30 36.23
C TRP A 5 12.75 -17.44 35.36
N TYR A 6 12.13 -16.32 35.00
CA TYR A 6 11.18 -16.32 33.91
C TYR A 6 11.96 -16.70 32.65
N GLN A 7 11.61 -17.82 32.05
CA GLN A 7 12.07 -18.15 30.72
C GLN A 7 11.45 -17.11 29.79
N ARG A 8 12.29 -16.20 29.31
CA ARG A 8 11.90 -15.17 28.35
C ARG A 8 12.30 -15.64 26.97
N GLY A 9 11.43 -15.44 25.99
CA GLY A 9 11.67 -15.93 24.64
C GLY A 9 10.57 -15.50 23.68
N PHE A 10 10.75 -15.87 22.43
CA PHE A 10 9.76 -15.69 21.40
C PHE A 10 9.78 -16.85 20.41
N VAL A 11 8.70 -17.00 19.67
CA VAL A 11 8.59 -17.86 18.51
C VAL A 11 7.98 -17.04 17.39
N ASP A 12 8.65 -17.02 16.25
CA ASP A 12 8.11 -16.49 15.00
C ASP A 12 8.27 -17.58 13.94
N TRP A 13 7.17 -17.94 13.29
CA TRP A 13 7.12 -18.98 12.28
C TRP A 13 6.17 -18.59 11.17
N GLN A 14 6.67 -18.65 9.93
CA GLN A 14 5.90 -18.35 8.72
C GLN A 14 6.03 -19.51 7.75
N HIS A 15 4.92 -19.89 7.12
CA HIS A 15 4.87 -20.96 6.13
C HIS A 15 3.95 -20.59 4.98
N ARG A 16 4.40 -20.86 3.74
CA ARG A 16 3.59 -20.71 2.53
C ARG A 16 3.62 -22.01 1.73
N GLN A 17 2.44 -22.48 1.34
CA GLN A 17 2.26 -23.68 0.54
C GLN A 17 1.31 -23.42 -0.63
N TYR A 18 1.75 -23.76 -1.83
CA TYR A 18 0.89 -23.84 -3.01
C TYR A 18 0.19 -25.20 -3.02
N LEU A 19 -1.14 -25.17 -3.06
CA LEU A 19 -2.04 -26.32 -3.09
C LEU A 19 -2.55 -26.53 -4.53
N PRO A 20 -3.12 -27.71 -4.86
CA PRO A 20 -3.74 -27.94 -6.16
C PRO A 20 -4.83 -26.91 -6.49
N GLU A 21 -5.12 -26.71 -7.78
CA GLU A 21 -6.17 -25.77 -8.27
C GLU A 21 -5.96 -24.29 -7.89
N ASP A 22 -4.70 -23.83 -7.93
CA ASP A 22 -4.32 -22.42 -7.73
C ASP A 22 -4.71 -21.87 -6.34
N TRP A 23 -4.80 -22.77 -5.35
CA TRP A 23 -4.92 -22.40 -3.95
C TRP A 23 -3.55 -22.12 -3.33
N GLU A 24 -3.48 -21.08 -2.51
CA GLU A 24 -2.30 -20.72 -1.73
C GLU A 24 -2.70 -20.66 -0.25
N LEU A 25 -1.99 -21.40 0.59
CA LEU A 25 -2.11 -21.37 2.04
C LEU A 25 -0.88 -20.65 2.61
N SER A 26 -1.11 -19.59 3.38
CA SER A 26 -0.10 -18.94 4.22
C SER A 26 -0.49 -19.13 5.69
N LEU A 27 0.46 -19.53 6.52
CA LEU A 27 0.31 -19.71 7.96
C LEU A 27 1.36 -18.87 8.68
N GLU A 28 0.96 -18.25 9.77
CA GLU A 28 1.84 -17.50 10.66
C GLU A 28 1.56 -17.84 12.11
N PHE A 29 2.63 -17.90 12.90
CA PHE A 29 2.57 -18.05 14.34
C PHE A 29 3.61 -17.15 15.00
N GLY A 30 3.14 -16.10 15.67
CA GLY A 30 3.95 -15.18 16.46
C GLY A 30 3.59 -15.22 17.95
N TYR A 31 4.58 -15.47 18.82
CA TYR A 31 4.44 -15.46 20.28
C TYR A 31 5.63 -14.77 20.93
N ALA A 32 5.39 -13.92 21.93
CA ALA A 32 6.42 -13.35 22.79
C ALA A 32 6.08 -13.59 24.26
N SER A 33 7.10 -13.78 25.11
CA SER A 33 6.90 -14.05 26.53
C SER A 33 6.46 -12.83 27.34
N ASP A 34 6.81 -11.61 26.91
CA ASP A 34 6.50 -10.37 27.60
C ASP A 34 6.53 -9.15 26.66
N PRO A 35 5.83 -8.04 27.03
CA PRO A 35 5.70 -6.83 26.20
C PRO A 35 7.02 -6.16 25.83
N MET A 36 8.07 -6.38 26.62
CA MET A 36 9.36 -5.70 26.46
C MET A 36 10.44 -6.60 25.87
N PHE A 37 10.13 -7.87 25.57
CA PHE A 37 11.14 -8.84 25.15
C PHE A 37 11.85 -8.40 23.86
N LEU A 38 11.07 -8.09 22.83
CA LEU A 38 11.58 -7.68 21.53
C LEU A 38 12.28 -6.32 21.60
N ASP A 39 11.64 -5.32 22.22
CA ASP A 39 12.22 -3.98 22.32
C ASP A 39 13.55 -3.96 23.10
N SER A 40 13.68 -4.81 24.13
CA SER A 40 14.89 -4.85 24.97
C SER A 40 16.04 -5.66 24.37
N LEU A 41 15.77 -6.79 23.72
CA LEU A 41 16.81 -7.72 23.25
C LEU A 41 16.95 -7.78 21.73
N PHE A 42 15.89 -7.49 20.99
CA PHE A 42 15.81 -7.58 19.53
C PHE A 42 15.17 -6.32 18.96
N ARG A 43 15.71 -5.15 19.31
CA ARG A 43 15.14 -3.84 19.01
C ARG A 43 14.78 -3.64 17.53
N ASP A 44 15.57 -4.21 16.62
CA ASP A 44 15.29 -4.12 15.18
C ASP A 44 14.00 -4.87 14.81
N LEU A 45 13.70 -6.00 15.45
CA LEU A 45 12.45 -6.73 15.27
C LEU A 45 11.27 -5.93 15.85
N GLY A 46 11.37 -5.48 17.11
CA GLY A 46 10.29 -4.72 17.76
C GLY A 46 9.94 -3.38 17.07
N ALA A 47 10.92 -2.76 16.40
CA ALA A 47 10.74 -1.46 15.77
C ALA A 47 10.40 -1.50 14.26
N SER A 48 10.73 -2.58 13.54
CA SER A 48 10.62 -2.60 12.07
C SER A 48 9.95 -3.83 11.48
N ASP A 49 9.69 -4.85 12.29
CA ASP A 49 8.93 -6.00 11.84
C ASP A 49 7.44 -5.69 11.83
N LYS A 50 6.68 -6.48 11.07
CA LYS A 50 5.22 -6.37 11.08
C LYS A 50 4.64 -6.80 12.44
N GLN A 51 3.38 -6.48 12.68
CA GLN A 51 2.68 -6.99 13.86
C GLN A 51 2.75 -8.52 13.88
N TRP A 52 3.21 -9.09 14.99
CA TRP A 52 3.22 -10.53 15.18
C TRP A 52 1.83 -11.00 15.56
N GLU A 53 1.36 -12.02 14.85
CA GLU A 53 0.01 -12.55 14.98
C GLU A 53 0.03 -14.07 14.79
N THR A 54 -1.03 -14.76 15.19
CA THR A 54 -1.29 -16.12 14.74
C THR A 54 -2.36 -16.06 13.67
N SER A 55 -2.01 -16.41 12.44
CA SER A 55 -2.95 -16.30 11.32
C SER A 55 -2.87 -17.47 10.34
N ALA A 56 -4.01 -17.74 9.71
CA ALA A 56 -4.14 -18.64 8.57
C ALA A 56 -4.86 -17.89 7.45
N TYR A 57 -4.21 -17.83 6.29
CA TYR A 57 -4.72 -17.15 5.11
C TYR A 57 -4.76 -18.12 3.94
N LEU A 58 -5.95 -18.31 3.38
CA LEU A 58 -6.19 -19.16 2.24
C LEU A 58 -6.68 -18.29 1.07
N LYS A 59 -6.03 -18.42 -0.09
CA LYS A 59 -6.34 -17.64 -1.28
C LYS A 59 -6.51 -18.57 -2.48
N LYS A 60 -7.56 -18.36 -3.27
CA LYS A 60 -7.69 -18.87 -4.63
C LYS A 60 -7.79 -17.70 -5.58
N GLN A 61 -7.02 -17.71 -6.65
CA GLN A 61 -7.09 -16.67 -7.66
C GLN A 61 -7.09 -17.31 -9.03
N GLN A 62 -8.06 -16.93 -9.85
CA GLN A 62 -8.18 -17.43 -11.21
C GLN A 62 -8.70 -16.30 -12.11
N ASP A 63 -8.10 -16.14 -13.28
CA ASP A 63 -8.45 -15.11 -14.26
C ASP A 63 -8.47 -13.71 -13.63
N ASP A 64 -9.66 -13.12 -13.47
CA ASP A 64 -9.91 -11.78 -12.97
C ASP A 64 -10.55 -11.76 -11.57
N TRP A 65 -10.68 -12.91 -10.89
CA TRP A 65 -11.25 -12.99 -9.54
C TRP A 65 -10.31 -13.63 -8.52
N ALA A 66 -10.51 -13.26 -7.26
CA ALA A 66 -9.86 -13.89 -6.11
C ALA A 66 -10.88 -14.15 -5.00
N PHE A 67 -10.75 -15.31 -4.37
CA PHE A 67 -11.48 -15.69 -3.16
C PHE A 67 -10.48 -15.88 -2.02
N THR A 68 -10.79 -15.32 -0.86
CA THR A 68 -9.87 -15.28 0.28
C THR A 68 -10.60 -15.69 1.56
N VAL A 69 -9.88 -16.36 2.45
CA VAL A 69 -10.32 -16.65 3.81
C VAL A 69 -9.15 -16.32 4.74
N LEU A 70 -9.37 -15.39 5.65
CA LEU A 70 -8.44 -15.01 6.70
C LEU A 70 -8.99 -15.42 8.05
N THR A 71 -8.11 -15.96 8.89
CA THR A 71 -8.37 -16.22 10.30
C THR A 71 -7.15 -15.67 11.03
N SER A 72 -7.28 -14.55 11.75
CA SER A 72 -6.22 -13.93 12.54
C SER A 72 -6.66 -13.83 13.99
N TYR A 73 -5.73 -14.15 14.89
CA TYR A 73 -5.94 -14.08 16.32
C TYR A 73 -4.62 -13.73 17.02
N ASP A 74 -4.62 -12.67 17.82
CA ASP A 74 -3.50 -12.36 18.68
C ASP A 74 -3.54 -13.27 19.93
N ILE A 75 -2.56 -14.16 20.02
CA ILE A 75 -2.39 -15.06 21.17
C ILE A 75 -1.66 -14.37 22.32
N ASN A 76 -1.05 -13.20 22.08
CA ASN A 76 -0.41 -12.40 23.11
C ASN A 76 -1.48 -11.51 23.76
N ASP A 77 -1.40 -11.34 25.08
CA ASP A 77 -2.27 -10.42 25.82
C ASP A 77 -1.75 -8.97 25.78
N PHE A 78 -0.84 -8.67 24.85
CA PHE A 78 -0.21 -7.37 24.65
C PHE A 78 0.25 -7.21 23.20
N THR A 79 0.32 -5.97 22.72
CA THR A 79 0.87 -5.68 21.40
C THR A 79 2.41 -5.74 21.42
N THR A 80 3.00 -6.62 20.61
CA THR A 80 4.45 -6.81 20.53
C THR A 80 5.19 -5.64 19.86
N GLN A 81 4.64 -5.05 18.81
CA GLN A 81 5.31 -4.01 18.03
C GLN A 81 4.97 -2.61 18.54
N ALA A 82 6.00 -1.79 18.70
CA ALA A 82 5.87 -0.43 19.22
C ALA A 82 5.14 0.52 18.26
N THR A 83 5.18 0.24 16.95
CA THR A 83 4.50 1.03 15.92
C THR A 83 2.98 0.93 16.03
N THR A 84 2.45 -0.29 16.17
CA THR A 84 1.02 -0.58 16.35
C THR A 84 0.45 0.07 17.62
N LEU A 85 1.26 0.14 18.69
CA LEU A 85 0.88 0.82 19.94
C LEU A 85 0.74 2.34 19.82
N GLN A 86 1.43 2.96 18.85
CA GLN A 86 1.34 4.40 18.63
C GLN A 86 0.16 4.77 17.73
N SER A 87 -0.23 3.87 16.83
CA SER A 87 -1.38 4.02 15.96
C SER A 87 -1.76 2.65 15.38
N PRO A 88 -2.99 2.14 15.60
CA PRO A 88 -4.10 2.74 16.35
C PRO A 88 -4.08 2.48 17.87
N GLY A 89 -3.15 1.68 18.39
CA GLY A 89 -3.06 1.34 19.83
C GLY A 89 -3.71 0.01 20.23
N TYR A 90 -4.25 -0.72 19.26
CA TYR A 90 -4.86 -2.05 19.40
C TYR A 90 -4.66 -2.85 18.11
N VAL A 91 -4.95 -4.15 18.16
CA VAL A 91 -5.02 -5.02 16.97
C VAL A 91 -6.46 -5.48 16.74
N VAL A 92 -6.74 -6.08 15.59
CA VAL A 92 -8.07 -6.59 15.24
C VAL A 92 -7.99 -8.07 14.93
N ASP A 93 -8.68 -8.87 15.72
CA ASP A 93 -8.83 -10.31 15.45
C ASP A 93 -9.94 -10.53 14.43
N LYS A 94 -9.74 -11.43 13.48
CA LYS A 94 -10.73 -11.78 12.44
C LYS A 94 -10.94 -13.28 12.38
N LEU A 95 -12.12 -13.78 12.79
CA LEU A 95 -12.40 -15.21 12.96
C LEU A 95 -13.79 -15.64 12.42
N PRO A 96 -13.98 -15.85 11.10
CA PRO A 96 -13.06 -15.53 10.00
C PRO A 96 -13.43 -14.21 9.29
N GLU A 97 -12.58 -13.80 8.37
CA GLU A 97 -12.93 -12.90 7.27
C GLU A 97 -12.90 -13.65 5.94
N ILE A 98 -13.95 -13.50 5.14
CA ILE A 98 -14.10 -14.11 3.82
C ILE A 98 -14.21 -12.99 2.80
N GLY A 99 -13.34 -12.99 1.79
CA GLY A 99 -13.31 -11.99 0.74
C GLY A 99 -13.58 -12.59 -0.65
N TYR A 100 -14.27 -11.83 -1.48
CA TYR A 100 -14.41 -12.08 -2.91
C TYR A 100 -14.09 -10.80 -3.67
N HIS A 101 -13.12 -10.87 -4.57
CA HIS A 101 -12.58 -9.72 -5.30
C HIS A 101 -12.65 -9.98 -6.81
N MET A 102 -13.09 -8.98 -7.56
CA MET A 102 -13.03 -8.92 -9.02
C MET A 102 -12.12 -7.76 -9.41
N ILE A 103 -10.99 -8.08 -10.05
CA ILE A 103 -9.83 -7.20 -10.20
C ILE A 103 -9.86 -6.46 -11.55
N GLY A 104 -10.88 -6.69 -12.38
CA GLY A 104 -11.11 -5.95 -13.62
C GLY A 104 -11.69 -6.83 -14.71
N THR A 105 -13.02 -6.89 -14.79
CA THR A 105 -13.74 -7.61 -15.85
C THR A 105 -14.21 -6.63 -16.91
N SER A 106 -13.75 -6.78 -18.15
CA SER A 106 -14.23 -5.98 -19.27
C SER A 106 -15.58 -6.49 -19.77
N PHE A 107 -16.51 -5.58 -20.04
CA PHE A 107 -17.83 -5.88 -20.60
C PHE A 107 -18.24 -4.80 -21.62
N TRP A 108 -19.30 -5.08 -22.40
CA TRP A 108 -19.73 -4.25 -23.53
C TRP A 108 -18.60 -3.96 -24.52
N GLU A 109 -18.05 -5.02 -25.13
CA GLU A 109 -16.98 -4.89 -26.15
C GLU A 109 -15.78 -4.06 -25.65
N ASP A 110 -15.33 -4.32 -24.42
CA ASP A 110 -14.20 -3.64 -23.76
C ASP A 110 -14.39 -2.13 -23.53
N ARG A 111 -15.62 -1.63 -23.60
CA ARG A 111 -15.94 -0.21 -23.33
C ARG A 111 -16.08 0.09 -21.85
N LEU A 112 -16.43 -0.91 -21.05
CA LEU A 112 -16.62 -0.79 -19.61
C LEU A 112 -15.76 -1.82 -18.89
N THR A 113 -15.17 -1.43 -17.77
CA THR A 113 -14.43 -2.32 -16.88
C THR A 113 -15.09 -2.29 -15.51
N TYR A 114 -15.38 -3.47 -14.97
CA TYR A 114 -16.00 -3.65 -13.66
C TYR A 114 -14.98 -4.14 -12.64
N PHE A 115 -15.02 -3.55 -11.45
CA PHE A 115 -14.27 -4.00 -10.29
C PHE A 115 -15.25 -4.23 -9.13
N GLY A 116 -15.01 -5.27 -8.36
CA GLY A 116 -15.89 -5.67 -7.26
C GLY A 116 -15.09 -6.15 -6.07
N GLU A 117 -15.59 -5.88 -4.88
CA GLU A 117 -15.02 -6.38 -3.65
C GLU A 117 -16.14 -6.60 -2.65
N THR A 118 -16.18 -7.78 -2.04
CA THR A 118 -17.13 -8.11 -1.00
C THR A 118 -16.40 -8.82 0.12
N ARG A 119 -16.59 -8.37 1.35
CA ARG A 119 -16.01 -8.95 2.57
C ARG A 119 -17.11 -9.27 3.57
N LEU A 120 -17.05 -10.46 4.15
CA LEU A 120 -17.84 -10.87 5.31
C LEU A 120 -16.86 -11.15 6.44
N SER A 121 -16.96 -10.43 7.54
CA SER A 121 -15.96 -10.46 8.61
C SER A 121 -16.66 -10.67 9.95
N ARG A 122 -16.12 -11.58 10.78
CA ARG A 122 -16.38 -11.60 12.22
C ARG A 122 -15.12 -11.10 12.91
N MET A 123 -15.19 -9.95 13.56
CA MET A 123 -14.01 -9.22 14.04
C MET A 123 -14.20 -8.61 15.43
N GLN A 124 -13.11 -8.41 16.15
CA GLN A 124 -13.11 -7.67 17.42
C GLN A 124 -11.82 -6.85 17.56
N ILE A 125 -11.91 -5.71 18.24
CA ILE A 125 -10.75 -4.93 18.62
C ILE A 125 -10.15 -5.54 19.89
N THR A 126 -8.87 -5.90 19.84
CA THR A 126 -8.12 -6.55 20.92
C THR A 126 -6.99 -5.63 21.39
N PRO A 127 -7.23 -4.80 22.41
CA PRO A 127 -6.19 -3.98 23.02
C PRO A 127 -5.31 -4.80 23.98
N GLY A 128 -4.08 -4.32 24.22
CA GLY A 128 -3.18 -4.95 25.20
C GLY A 128 -3.68 -4.82 26.64
N ASN A 129 -3.57 -5.89 27.43
CA ASN A 129 -3.85 -5.87 28.87
C ASN A 129 -2.73 -5.23 29.69
N ASP A 130 -1.58 -5.03 29.06
CA ASP A 130 -0.44 -4.36 29.66
C ASP A 130 -0.64 -2.83 29.75
N ASN A 131 0.31 -2.13 30.38
CA ASN A 131 0.25 -0.68 30.57
C ASN A 131 1.58 0.02 30.29
N PRO A 132 1.58 1.34 30.03
CA PRO A 132 2.80 2.10 29.77
C PRO A 132 3.88 1.96 30.85
N ALA A 133 3.52 1.86 32.13
CA ALA A 133 4.47 1.70 33.23
C ALA A 133 5.21 0.35 33.19
N GLN A 134 4.53 -0.74 32.79
CA GLN A 134 5.15 -2.05 32.57
C GLN A 134 6.16 -2.03 31.40
N ARG A 135 5.97 -1.10 30.46
CA ARG A 135 6.93 -0.85 29.36
C ARG A 135 8.00 0.20 29.69
N GLY A 136 8.05 0.69 30.93
CA GLY A 136 9.06 1.63 31.40
C GLY A 136 8.77 3.11 31.07
N PHE A 137 7.55 3.44 30.65
CA PHE A 137 7.14 4.84 30.43
C PHE A 137 6.69 5.50 31.75
N THR A 138 7.16 6.73 31.97
CA THR A 138 6.65 7.61 33.04
C THR A 138 5.29 8.21 32.67
N ASN A 139 4.54 8.77 33.64
CA ASN A 139 3.27 9.46 33.34
C ASN A 139 3.41 10.56 32.27
N LEU A 140 4.49 11.35 32.31
CA LEU A 140 4.75 12.40 31.32
C LEU A 140 5.04 11.81 29.92
N GLN A 141 5.71 10.67 29.84
CA GLN A 141 5.93 10.01 28.56
C GLN A 141 4.66 9.33 28.05
N SER A 142 3.88 8.74 28.96
CA SER A 142 2.61 8.07 28.66
C SER A 142 1.61 9.02 28.02
N ILE A 143 1.40 10.20 28.62
CA ILE A 143 0.48 11.20 28.05
C ILE A 143 0.97 11.74 26.70
N ASN A 144 2.28 11.93 26.53
CA ASN A 144 2.86 12.45 25.28
C ASN A 144 2.89 11.43 24.13
N ARG A 145 2.90 10.13 24.43
CA ARG A 145 3.04 9.06 23.43
C ARG A 145 1.74 8.33 23.12
N PHE A 146 0.90 8.13 24.13
CA PHE A 146 -0.30 7.32 24.04
C PHE A 146 -1.57 8.10 24.42
N GLY A 147 -1.46 9.35 24.88
CA GLY A 147 -2.61 10.10 25.39
C GLY A 147 -3.13 9.61 26.75
N ILE A 148 -2.41 8.70 27.42
CA ILE A 148 -2.84 8.09 28.69
C ILE A 148 -2.23 8.85 29.87
N PRO A 149 -3.02 9.54 30.72
CA PRO A 149 -2.49 10.39 31.80
C PRO A 149 -1.75 9.61 32.91
N LEU A 150 -2.24 8.43 33.26
CA LEU A 150 -1.66 7.55 34.27
C LEU A 150 -1.01 6.35 33.57
N ALA A 151 0.31 6.22 33.67
CA ALA A 151 1.03 5.12 33.03
C ALA A 151 0.62 3.72 33.55
N THR A 152 -0.11 3.66 34.68
CA THR A 152 -0.65 2.43 35.25
C THR A 152 -2.01 2.01 34.67
N THR A 153 -2.67 2.87 33.88
CA THR A 153 -3.88 2.50 33.15
C THR A 153 -3.50 1.57 32.00
N SER A 154 -4.13 0.38 31.93
CA SER A 154 -3.89 -0.56 30.83
C SER A 154 -4.40 -0.01 29.49
N PHE A 155 -3.81 -0.47 28.40
CA PHE A 155 -4.28 -0.11 27.05
C PHE A 155 -5.74 -0.57 26.86
N ALA A 156 -6.10 -1.76 27.33
CA ALA A 156 -7.48 -2.23 27.36
C ALA A 156 -8.44 -1.27 28.07
N ASN A 157 -8.11 -0.84 29.29
CA ASN A 157 -8.96 0.11 30.01
C ASN A 157 -9.03 1.48 29.32
N HIS A 158 -7.95 1.92 28.67
CA HIS A 158 -7.94 3.17 27.91
C HIS A 158 -8.87 3.08 26.69
N VAL A 159 -8.74 2.02 25.89
CA VAL A 159 -9.56 1.78 24.70
C VAL A 159 -11.04 1.62 25.09
N GLU A 160 -11.35 0.77 26.06
CA GLU A 160 -12.74 0.48 26.45
C GLU A 160 -13.42 1.63 27.21
N ASN A 161 -12.74 2.26 28.17
CA ASN A 161 -13.40 3.20 29.10
C ASN A 161 -13.08 4.68 28.82
N THR A 162 -11.98 4.98 28.12
CA THR A 162 -11.62 6.38 27.79
C THR A 162 -12.01 6.71 26.36
N LEU A 163 -11.71 5.83 25.40
CA LEU A 163 -12.10 5.98 24.00
C LEU A 163 -13.49 5.40 23.73
N ASN A 164 -14.06 4.65 24.68
CA ASN A 164 -15.38 4.03 24.61
C ASN A 164 -15.50 2.95 23.51
N ILE A 165 -14.37 2.42 23.01
CA ILE A 165 -14.33 1.55 21.81
C ILE A 165 -14.82 0.13 22.19
N PRO A 166 -15.81 -0.42 21.47
CA PRO A 166 -16.29 -1.78 21.72
C PRO A 166 -15.22 -2.81 21.36
N THR A 167 -14.95 -3.71 22.30
CA THR A 167 -14.01 -4.83 22.16
C THR A 167 -14.72 -6.17 21.99
N ASP A 168 -16.05 -6.18 21.89
CA ASP A 168 -16.84 -7.38 21.62
C ASP A 168 -16.87 -7.71 20.12
N TRP A 169 -17.17 -8.99 19.83
CA TRP A 169 -17.28 -9.47 18.45
C TRP A 169 -18.38 -8.73 17.69
N ARG A 170 -18.04 -8.31 16.47
CA ARG A 170 -18.93 -7.73 15.47
C ARG A 170 -18.93 -8.59 14.22
N TYR A 171 -20.08 -8.64 13.54
CA TYR A 171 -20.16 -9.12 12.17
C TYR A 171 -20.31 -7.92 11.24
N ARG A 172 -19.53 -7.90 10.16
CA ARG A 172 -19.59 -6.88 9.12
C ARG A 172 -19.74 -7.52 7.76
N VAL A 173 -20.62 -6.94 6.94
CA VAL A 173 -20.66 -7.17 5.49
C VAL A 173 -20.28 -5.87 4.82
N ASP A 174 -19.27 -5.90 3.98
CA ASP A 174 -18.84 -4.76 3.18
C ASP A 174 -18.83 -5.14 1.70
N THR A 175 -19.42 -4.32 0.84
CA THR A 175 -19.37 -4.55 -0.61
C THR A 175 -19.15 -3.25 -1.36
N ARG A 176 -18.17 -3.24 -2.26
CA ARG A 176 -17.79 -2.11 -3.11
C ARG A 176 -17.81 -2.54 -4.57
N HIS A 177 -18.38 -1.69 -5.42
CA HIS A 177 -18.47 -1.92 -6.85
C HIS A 177 -18.05 -0.67 -7.61
N GLU A 178 -17.18 -0.81 -8.60
CA GLU A 178 -16.72 0.27 -9.47
C GLU A 178 -16.94 -0.11 -10.94
N VAL A 179 -17.44 0.85 -11.72
CA VAL A 179 -17.51 0.75 -13.17
C VAL A 179 -16.73 1.92 -13.76
N ALA A 180 -15.76 1.60 -14.60
CA ALA A 180 -14.94 2.57 -15.32
C ALA A 180 -15.15 2.46 -16.83
N ALA A 181 -15.13 3.59 -17.53
CA ALA A 181 -15.33 3.66 -18.98
C ALA A 181 -14.15 4.36 -19.65
N PRO A 182 -13.07 3.64 -20.04
CA PRO A 182 -11.93 4.25 -20.71
C PRO A 182 -12.32 4.76 -22.10
N VAL A 183 -12.10 6.05 -22.36
CA VAL A 183 -12.37 6.70 -23.65
C VAL A 183 -11.17 7.52 -24.11
N LYS A 184 -10.95 7.54 -25.42
CA LYS A 184 -9.88 8.32 -26.04
C LYS A 184 -10.45 9.58 -26.70
N LEU A 185 -10.08 10.74 -26.18
CA LEU A 185 -10.47 12.07 -26.65
C LEU A 185 -9.29 12.73 -27.38
N GLY A 186 -9.07 12.31 -28.64
CA GLY A 186 -7.94 12.77 -29.44
C GLY A 186 -6.60 12.31 -28.84
N THR A 187 -5.79 13.24 -28.33
CA THR A 187 -4.51 12.96 -27.67
C THR A 187 -4.64 12.71 -26.17
N ILE A 188 -5.82 12.95 -25.58
CA ILE A 188 -6.09 12.78 -24.16
C ILE A 188 -6.86 11.48 -23.97
N ASN A 189 -6.43 10.66 -23.03
CA ASN A 189 -7.21 9.53 -22.55
C ASN A 189 -7.97 9.97 -21.29
N ALA A 190 -9.28 9.70 -21.24
CA ALA A 190 -10.14 9.99 -20.11
C ALA A 190 -10.80 8.70 -19.63
N THR A 191 -10.82 8.47 -18.32
CA THR A 191 -11.45 7.30 -17.70
C THR A 191 -12.43 7.78 -16.65
N PRO A 192 -13.66 8.16 -17.03
CA PRO A 192 -14.75 8.34 -16.09
C PRO A 192 -15.05 7.04 -15.35
N TYR A 193 -15.42 7.16 -14.08
CA TYR A 193 -15.79 6.03 -13.24
C TYR A 193 -16.84 6.41 -12.19
N VAL A 194 -17.58 5.42 -11.73
CA VAL A 194 -18.55 5.51 -10.63
C VAL A 194 -18.33 4.35 -9.69
N VAL A 195 -18.47 4.61 -8.39
CA VAL A 195 -18.33 3.64 -7.31
C VAL A 195 -19.56 3.70 -6.41
N GLY A 196 -20.04 2.54 -5.98
CA GLY A 196 -21.00 2.40 -4.89
C GLY A 196 -20.48 1.40 -3.87
N ARG A 197 -20.66 1.71 -2.59
CA ARG A 197 -20.27 0.84 -1.47
C ARG A 197 -21.34 0.82 -0.39
N VAL A 198 -21.55 -0.37 0.16
CA VAL A 198 -22.46 -0.61 1.29
C VAL A 198 -21.69 -1.37 2.36
N THR A 199 -21.68 -0.84 3.58
CA THR A 199 -21.09 -1.50 4.75
C THR A 199 -22.16 -1.66 5.80
N ALA A 200 -22.37 -2.86 6.31
CA ALA A 200 -23.42 -3.17 7.29
C ALA A 200 -22.84 -3.94 8.48
N TYR A 201 -23.33 -3.64 9.68
CA TYR A 201 -22.94 -4.26 10.94
C TYR A 201 -24.11 -4.97 11.60
N ASP A 202 -23.82 -5.96 12.45
CA ASP A 202 -24.81 -6.66 13.27
C ASP A 202 -25.36 -5.83 14.43
N ASN A 203 -24.52 -4.94 14.97
CA ASN A 203 -24.81 -4.07 16.10
C ASN A 203 -24.65 -2.61 15.71
N ASP A 204 -25.44 -1.75 16.35
CA ASP A 204 -25.25 -0.30 16.25
C ASP A 204 -23.99 0.15 17.01
N PHE A 205 -23.50 1.35 16.66
CA PHE A 205 -22.45 2.06 17.39
C PHE A 205 -23.05 3.25 18.15
N GLN A 206 -24.13 3.03 18.90
CA GLN A 206 -24.85 4.08 19.66
C GLN A 206 -23.93 4.93 20.57
N ALA A 207 -22.78 4.38 20.97
CA ALA A 207 -21.78 5.02 21.80
C ALA A 207 -20.90 6.06 21.06
N PHE A 208 -20.89 6.05 19.72
CA PHE A 208 -20.06 6.92 18.88
C PHE A 208 -20.85 7.83 17.95
N ALA A 209 -22.14 7.54 17.69
CA ALA A 209 -23.05 8.45 17.01
C ALA A 209 -24.45 8.39 17.61
N GLY A 210 -25.09 9.55 17.76
CA GLY A 210 -26.49 9.70 18.15
C GLY A 210 -27.52 9.31 17.07
N GLU A 211 -27.13 8.50 16.09
CA GLU A 211 -28.01 7.95 15.05
C GLU A 211 -27.85 6.42 14.94
N ASP A 212 -28.98 5.74 14.72
CA ASP A 212 -29.18 4.29 14.87
C ASP A 212 -28.91 3.53 13.56
N ASP A 213 -27.77 3.80 12.91
CA ASP A 213 -27.52 3.31 11.55
C ASP A 213 -26.46 2.20 11.50
N GLN A 214 -26.95 0.97 11.44
CA GLN A 214 -26.16 -0.25 11.19
C GLN A 214 -25.59 -0.33 9.76
N VAL A 215 -25.94 0.62 8.88
CA VAL A 215 -25.62 0.58 7.44
C VAL A 215 -25.04 1.91 6.98
N ARG A 216 -23.83 1.86 6.43
CA ARG A 216 -23.17 2.97 5.72
C ARG A 216 -23.34 2.82 4.22
N LEU A 217 -23.79 3.88 3.57
CA LEU A 217 -23.85 4.01 2.12
C LEU A 217 -22.79 5.00 1.66
N MET A 218 -21.96 4.60 0.71
CA MET A 218 -20.96 5.48 0.10
C MET A 218 -21.10 5.45 -1.42
N GLY A 219 -20.95 6.62 -2.04
CA GLY A 219 -20.96 6.79 -3.48
C GLY A 219 -19.79 7.68 -3.91
N GLN A 220 -19.24 7.41 -5.09
CA GLN A 220 -18.17 8.22 -5.64
C GLN A 220 -18.27 8.29 -7.16
N VAL A 221 -17.91 9.44 -7.70
CA VAL A 221 -17.81 9.68 -9.14
C VAL A 221 -16.52 10.42 -9.43
N GLY A 222 -15.91 10.12 -10.56
CA GLY A 222 -14.71 10.84 -10.95
C GLY A 222 -14.29 10.58 -12.38
N THR A 223 -13.23 11.26 -12.79
CA THR A 223 -12.59 11.05 -14.09
C THR A 223 -11.09 11.22 -13.97
N ARG A 224 -10.35 10.26 -14.55
CA ARG A 224 -8.90 10.26 -14.64
C ARG A 224 -8.48 10.65 -16.05
N PHE A 225 -7.70 11.71 -16.20
CA PHE A 225 -7.19 12.21 -17.48
C PHE A 225 -5.68 12.02 -17.55
N HIS A 226 -5.19 11.53 -18.69
CA HIS A 226 -3.75 11.47 -18.95
C HIS A 226 -3.42 11.69 -20.42
N THR A 227 -2.23 12.21 -20.67
CA THR A 227 -1.63 12.27 -22.01
C THR A 227 -0.11 12.19 -21.90
N GLN A 228 0.58 11.99 -23.02
CA GLN A 228 2.03 11.84 -23.07
C GLN A 228 2.58 12.61 -24.26
N PHE A 229 3.62 13.41 -24.00
CA PHE A 229 4.43 14.08 -25.00
C PHE A 229 5.85 13.55 -24.92
N SER A 230 6.56 13.51 -26.05
CA SER A 230 8.00 13.23 -26.00
C SER A 230 8.77 14.00 -27.06
N ALA A 231 9.98 14.42 -26.72
CA ALA A 231 10.94 15.05 -27.62
C ALA A 231 12.30 14.35 -27.49
N THR A 232 13.06 14.29 -28.58
CA THR A 232 14.41 13.72 -28.59
C THR A 232 15.41 14.80 -28.99
N TYR A 233 16.51 14.86 -28.25
CA TYR A 233 17.60 15.83 -28.37
C TYR A 233 18.89 15.06 -28.61
N ASP A 234 19.28 14.92 -29.87
CA ASP A 234 20.48 14.17 -30.27
C ASP A 234 21.78 14.91 -29.95
N GLN A 235 21.70 16.21 -29.63
CA GLN A 235 22.85 17.06 -29.31
C GLN A 235 23.34 16.95 -27.85
N VAL A 236 22.63 16.23 -26.99
CA VAL A 236 22.96 16.11 -25.57
C VAL A 236 24.02 15.04 -25.38
N GLU A 237 25.24 15.44 -25.04
CA GLU A 237 26.38 14.56 -24.82
C GLU A 237 27.14 14.96 -23.55
N SER A 238 27.50 13.98 -22.72
CA SER A 238 28.36 14.20 -21.56
C SER A 238 29.06 12.91 -21.14
N SER A 239 30.40 12.93 -21.14
CA SER A 239 31.21 11.81 -20.64
C SER A 239 31.22 11.71 -19.11
N VAL A 240 30.98 12.81 -18.39
CA VAL A 240 30.99 12.83 -16.91
C VAL A 240 29.71 12.24 -16.35
N LEU A 241 28.57 12.50 -17.00
CA LEU A 241 27.25 12.05 -16.57
C LEU A 241 26.76 10.81 -17.34
N ASN A 242 27.61 10.24 -18.21
CA ASN A 242 27.28 9.14 -19.13
C ASN A 242 25.99 9.44 -19.89
N LEU A 243 25.92 10.60 -20.54
CA LEU A 243 24.82 11.02 -21.39
C LEU A 243 25.22 10.88 -22.86
N HIS A 244 24.41 10.14 -23.60
CA HIS A 244 24.47 10.06 -25.06
C HIS A 244 23.05 10.15 -25.59
N ARG A 245 22.74 11.29 -26.23
CA ARG A 245 21.40 11.70 -26.63
C ARG A 245 20.46 11.80 -25.41
N MET A 246 19.36 12.53 -25.58
CA MET A 246 18.36 12.64 -24.51
C MET A 246 16.96 12.63 -25.08
N ARG A 247 16.12 11.70 -24.62
CA ARG A 247 14.69 11.72 -24.84
C ARG A 247 14.00 12.24 -23.58
N HIS A 248 13.20 13.28 -23.71
CA HIS A 248 12.31 13.75 -22.64
C HIS A 248 10.91 13.21 -22.91
N ILE A 249 10.35 12.50 -21.95
CA ILE A 249 8.96 12.05 -21.92
C ILE A 249 8.25 12.86 -20.81
N LEU A 250 7.15 13.51 -21.17
CA LEU A 250 6.34 14.34 -20.30
C LEU A 250 4.93 13.74 -20.21
N GLU A 251 4.51 13.36 -19.01
CA GLU A 251 3.24 12.67 -18.75
C GLU A 251 2.39 13.48 -17.75
N PRO A 252 1.62 14.47 -18.21
CA PRO A 252 0.63 15.15 -17.38
C PRO A 252 -0.57 14.26 -17.07
N ARG A 253 -1.05 14.34 -15.83
CA ARG A 253 -2.21 13.61 -15.31
C ARG A 253 -3.11 14.55 -14.52
N VAL A 254 -4.42 14.37 -14.64
CA VAL A 254 -5.40 15.09 -13.82
C VAL A 254 -6.45 14.11 -13.35
N ASP A 255 -6.67 14.03 -12.04
CA ASP A 255 -7.74 13.22 -11.45
C ASP A 255 -8.74 14.16 -10.79
N VAL A 256 -10.02 14.05 -11.12
CA VAL A 256 -11.11 14.82 -10.50
C VAL A 256 -12.12 13.84 -9.92
N PHE A 257 -12.54 14.05 -8.68
CA PHE A 257 -13.45 13.14 -8.00
C PHE A 257 -14.32 13.84 -6.96
N HIS A 258 -15.43 13.19 -6.64
CA HIS A 258 -16.32 13.54 -5.53
C HIS A 258 -16.77 12.26 -4.84
N ILE A 259 -16.69 12.23 -3.52
CA ILE A 259 -17.06 11.11 -2.66
C ILE A 259 -18.11 11.61 -1.66
N TYR A 260 -19.20 10.86 -1.54
CA TYR A 260 -20.28 11.07 -0.59
C TYR A 260 -20.40 9.83 0.30
N SER A 261 -20.58 10.04 1.59
CA SER A 261 -20.83 9.00 2.59
C SER A 261 -22.05 9.39 3.41
N SER A 262 -22.87 8.42 3.80
CA SER A 262 -23.98 8.63 4.76
C SER A 262 -23.49 8.78 6.20
N TYR A 263 -22.18 8.70 6.42
CA TYR A 263 -21.56 8.60 7.73
C TYR A 263 -20.19 9.27 7.73
N ASN A 264 -19.84 9.98 8.81
CA ASN A 264 -18.50 10.55 8.95
C ASN A 264 -17.53 9.47 9.48
N PRO A 265 -16.33 9.32 8.91
CA PRO A 265 -15.36 8.31 9.33
C PRO A 265 -14.95 8.40 10.80
N GLU A 266 -15.06 9.59 11.41
CA GLU A 266 -14.69 9.84 12.80
C GLU A 266 -15.70 9.28 13.82
N ASP A 267 -16.89 8.89 13.35
CA ASP A 267 -18.00 8.50 14.21
C ASP A 267 -18.05 6.97 14.45
N ILE A 268 -17.16 6.17 13.85
CA ILE A 268 -17.09 4.71 14.11
C ILE A 268 -15.68 4.27 14.52
N PRO A 269 -15.56 3.21 15.35
CA PRO A 269 -14.30 2.52 15.55
C PRO A 269 -13.75 2.00 14.23
N VAL A 270 -12.43 2.11 14.06
CA VAL A 270 -11.74 1.64 12.85
C VAL A 270 -11.29 0.20 13.08
N TYR A 271 -11.91 -0.74 12.37
CA TYR A 271 -11.46 -2.14 12.34
C TYR A 271 -10.48 -2.36 11.19
N ASP A 272 -10.76 -1.74 10.05
CA ASP A 272 -9.92 -1.70 8.87
C ASP A 272 -9.91 -0.27 8.30
N ASP A 273 -8.71 0.29 8.10
CA ASP A 273 -8.55 1.61 7.48
C ASP A 273 -9.16 1.70 6.08
N ASP A 274 -9.24 0.57 5.38
CA ASP A 274 -9.78 0.48 4.02
C ASP A 274 -11.31 0.28 3.95
N VAL A 275 -11.99 0.29 5.11
CA VAL A 275 -13.46 0.23 5.23
C VAL A 275 -14.00 1.37 6.08
N GLU A 276 -13.47 1.58 7.28
CA GLU A 276 -13.95 2.64 8.17
C GLU A 276 -13.19 3.96 7.93
N GLY A 277 -11.87 3.89 7.75
CA GLY A 277 -10.95 5.03 7.54
C GLY A 277 -11.04 5.73 6.18
N LEU A 278 -12.16 5.61 5.47
CA LEU A 278 -12.35 6.17 4.12
C LEU A 278 -12.62 7.66 4.17
N SER A 279 -11.90 8.44 3.38
CA SER A 279 -12.13 9.86 3.23
C SER A 279 -13.34 10.20 2.35
N GLU A 280 -13.93 11.37 2.59
CA GLU A 280 -15.06 11.90 1.81
C GLU A 280 -14.72 13.24 1.12
N GLY A 281 -15.69 13.83 0.43
CA GLY A 281 -15.60 15.14 -0.20
C GLY A 281 -15.06 15.13 -1.63
N SER A 282 -14.82 16.32 -2.16
CA SER A 282 -14.30 16.54 -3.50
C SER A 282 -12.78 16.64 -3.51
N GLY A 283 -12.17 16.35 -4.66
CA GLY A 283 -10.76 16.64 -4.86
C GLY A 283 -10.35 16.70 -6.32
N ILE A 284 -9.21 17.33 -6.53
CA ILE A 284 -8.50 17.37 -7.80
C ILE A 284 -7.01 17.14 -7.55
N ARG A 285 -6.42 16.28 -8.36
CA ARG A 285 -4.97 16.08 -8.43
C ARG A 285 -4.47 16.56 -9.78
N TRP A 286 -3.38 17.31 -9.78
CA TRP A 286 -2.56 17.58 -10.95
C TRP A 286 -1.22 16.87 -10.78
N GLY A 287 -0.99 15.87 -11.61
CA GLY A 287 0.25 15.12 -11.66
C GLY A 287 1.07 15.46 -12.90
N MET A 288 2.38 15.42 -12.76
CA MET A 288 3.31 15.58 -13.87
C MET A 288 4.52 14.68 -13.64
N ARG A 289 4.72 13.71 -14.55
CA ARG A 289 5.93 12.89 -14.59
C ARG A 289 6.83 13.32 -15.73
N ASN A 290 8.08 13.60 -15.40
CA ASN A 290 9.14 13.95 -16.33
C ASN A 290 10.17 12.82 -16.33
N THR A 291 10.31 12.12 -17.44
CA THR A 291 11.33 11.09 -17.62
C THR A 291 12.35 11.54 -18.66
N LEU A 292 13.59 11.77 -18.25
CA LEU A 292 14.72 12.00 -19.12
C LEU A 292 15.45 10.66 -19.32
N GLN A 293 15.39 10.13 -20.54
CA GLN A 293 16.07 8.91 -20.94
C GLN A 293 17.32 9.24 -21.73
N THR A 294 18.41 8.52 -21.50
CA THR A 294 19.65 8.60 -22.27
C THR A 294 20.10 7.21 -22.69
N GLN A 295 21.06 7.13 -23.61
CA GLN A 295 21.62 5.85 -24.03
C GLN A 295 22.98 5.62 -23.33
N ARG A 296 23.22 4.39 -22.88
CA ARG A 296 24.50 3.98 -22.27
C ARG A 296 24.99 2.65 -22.82
N GLY A 297 26.27 2.35 -22.67
CA GLY A 297 26.89 1.09 -23.09
C GLY A 297 27.82 1.19 -24.31
N GLY A 298 27.69 2.24 -25.13
CA GLY A 298 28.57 2.49 -26.27
C GLY A 298 28.19 1.70 -27.54
N PRO A 299 28.96 1.86 -28.63
CA PRO A 299 28.66 1.26 -29.92
C PRO A 299 28.47 -0.26 -29.86
N GLY A 300 27.33 -0.74 -30.34
CA GLY A 300 26.97 -2.17 -30.32
C GLY A 300 26.38 -2.70 -29.01
N GLN A 301 26.30 -1.87 -27.97
CA GLN A 301 25.74 -2.22 -26.65
C GLN A 301 24.84 -1.11 -26.07
N TRP A 302 24.30 -0.23 -26.91
CA TRP A 302 23.42 0.85 -26.48
C TRP A 302 22.15 0.30 -25.84
N ARG A 303 21.85 0.79 -24.63
CA ARG A 303 20.60 0.57 -23.91
C ARG A 303 20.04 1.90 -23.45
N ASP A 304 18.72 2.04 -23.50
CA ASP A 304 18.03 3.19 -22.93
C ASP A 304 18.03 3.07 -21.40
N VAL A 305 18.28 4.20 -20.74
CA VAL A 305 18.33 4.31 -19.29
C VAL A 305 17.56 5.55 -18.88
N ASP A 306 16.63 5.40 -17.95
CA ASP A 306 15.97 6.51 -17.27
C ASP A 306 17.02 7.23 -16.41
N TRP A 307 17.60 8.29 -16.98
CA TRP A 307 18.62 9.08 -16.31
C TRP A 307 18.01 9.85 -15.15
N MET A 308 16.85 10.48 -15.36
CA MET A 308 16.13 11.21 -14.32
C MET A 308 14.63 10.99 -14.49
N VAL A 309 13.96 10.61 -13.41
CA VAL A 309 12.50 10.54 -13.30
C VAL A 309 12.10 11.48 -12.17
N LEU A 310 11.40 12.55 -12.50
CA LEU A 310 10.78 13.45 -11.54
C LEU A 310 9.27 13.30 -11.65
N ASP A 311 8.64 12.80 -10.59
CA ASP A 311 7.20 12.73 -10.46
C ASP A 311 6.72 13.75 -9.42
N THR A 312 5.76 14.58 -9.80
CA THR A 312 5.23 15.65 -8.92
C THR A 312 3.72 15.64 -8.97
N ASP A 313 3.09 15.73 -7.81
CA ASP A 313 1.65 15.76 -7.65
C ASP A 313 1.26 16.94 -6.75
N LEU A 314 0.30 17.74 -7.22
CA LEU A 314 -0.39 18.75 -6.43
C LEU A 314 -1.82 18.27 -6.21
N VAL A 315 -2.23 18.14 -4.95
CA VAL A 315 -3.55 17.63 -4.57
C VAL A 315 -4.29 18.71 -3.81
N HIS A 316 -5.50 19.01 -4.27
CA HIS A 316 -6.43 19.93 -3.62
C HIS A 316 -7.70 19.19 -3.23
N ARG A 317 -8.13 19.36 -1.98
CA ARG A 317 -9.30 18.68 -1.37
C ARG A 317 -10.29 19.73 -0.86
N SER A 318 -11.57 19.42 -0.87
CA SER A 318 -12.59 20.27 -0.24
C SER A 318 -12.41 20.32 1.29
N GLY A 319 -12.90 21.38 1.92
CA GLY A 319 -12.77 21.62 3.37
C GLY A 319 -13.45 20.60 4.29
N ASP A 320 -14.32 19.75 3.74
CA ASP A 320 -14.99 18.65 4.46
C ASP A 320 -14.16 17.36 4.47
N ALA A 321 -12.98 17.34 3.84
CA ALA A 321 -12.09 16.17 3.89
C ALA A 321 -11.37 16.09 5.25
N PRO A 322 -11.26 14.91 5.88
CA PRO A 322 -10.43 14.75 7.08
C PRO A 322 -8.97 15.13 6.77
N THR A 323 -8.45 16.12 7.51
CA THR A 323 -7.11 16.73 7.29
C THR A 323 -6.07 16.33 8.33
N ASN A 324 -6.42 15.43 9.25
CA ASN A 324 -5.63 15.07 10.43
C ASN A 324 -4.42 14.15 10.16
N ALA A 325 -4.19 13.72 8.91
CA ALA A 325 -3.04 12.89 8.57
C ALA A 325 -1.72 13.69 8.63
N ALA A 326 -0.78 13.24 9.47
CA ALA A 326 0.54 13.85 9.58
C ALA A 326 1.32 13.78 8.25
N ILE A 327 1.12 12.72 7.47
CA ILE A 327 1.69 12.55 6.14
C ILE A 327 0.53 12.37 5.15
N ALA A 328 0.26 13.42 4.37
CA ALA A 328 -0.78 13.38 3.35
C ALA A 328 -0.35 12.48 2.17
N ARG A 329 -1.29 11.72 1.63
CA ARG A 329 -1.08 10.77 0.52
C ARG A 329 -2.32 10.70 -0.37
N TYR A 330 -2.12 10.60 -1.67
CA TYR A 330 -3.20 10.43 -2.64
C TYR A 330 -3.11 9.07 -3.34
N PHE A 331 -4.24 8.35 -3.39
CA PHE A 331 -4.32 7.05 -4.05
C PHE A 331 -5.21 7.12 -5.29
N GLY A 332 -4.61 7.28 -6.48
CA GLY A 332 -5.38 7.49 -7.71
C GLY A 332 -6.31 6.34 -8.11
N TYR A 333 -5.99 5.10 -7.74
CA TYR A 333 -6.83 3.93 -8.01
C TYR A 333 -8.07 3.86 -7.09
N ARG A 334 -7.98 4.44 -5.89
CA ARG A 334 -9.07 4.55 -4.91
C ARG A 334 -8.95 5.87 -4.13
N PRO A 335 -9.41 6.99 -4.71
CA PRO A 335 -9.30 8.29 -4.07
C PRO A 335 -9.88 8.36 -2.66
N GLU A 336 -10.84 7.50 -2.32
CA GLU A 336 -11.39 7.32 -0.98
C GLU A 336 -10.36 6.93 0.08
N TYR A 337 -9.26 6.27 -0.29
CA TYR A 337 -8.14 5.97 0.62
C TYR A 337 -7.20 7.16 0.86
N SER A 338 -7.40 8.27 0.16
CA SER A 338 -6.48 9.42 0.26
C SER A 338 -6.54 10.04 1.66
N LEU A 339 -5.36 10.31 2.20
CA LEU A 339 -5.18 10.83 3.54
C LEU A 339 -4.71 12.28 3.47
N GLY A 340 -5.23 13.11 4.37
CA GLY A 340 -4.88 14.51 4.48
C GLY A 340 -5.58 15.41 3.45
N GLY A 341 -5.41 16.72 3.64
CA GLY A 341 -6.01 17.73 2.78
C GLY A 341 -5.09 18.16 1.64
N ASN A 342 -4.86 19.45 1.52
CA ASN A 342 -4.08 20.05 0.44
C ASN A 342 -2.60 19.74 0.61
N HIS A 343 -1.99 19.10 -0.39
CA HIS A 343 -0.59 18.73 -0.30
C HIS A 343 0.13 18.69 -1.65
N PHE A 344 1.45 18.77 -1.56
CA PHE A 344 2.36 18.55 -2.67
C PHE A 344 3.26 17.35 -2.37
N TYR A 345 3.37 16.47 -3.36
CA TYR A 345 4.24 15.31 -3.34
C TYR A 345 5.23 15.40 -4.49
N SER A 346 6.49 15.07 -4.23
CA SER A 346 7.54 15.01 -5.24
C SER A 346 8.47 13.83 -4.97
N ASN A 347 8.73 13.05 -6.02
CA ASN A 347 9.70 11.96 -6.00
C ASN A 347 10.66 12.09 -7.19
N LEU A 348 11.95 12.11 -6.89
CA LEU A 348 13.04 12.18 -7.86
C LEU A 348 13.87 10.91 -7.77
N LEU A 349 13.91 10.14 -8.85
CA LEU A 349 14.94 9.13 -9.08
C LEU A 349 15.95 9.68 -10.07
N TRP A 350 17.22 9.75 -9.69
CA TRP A 350 18.29 10.27 -10.53
C TRP A 350 19.45 9.29 -10.62
N SER A 351 19.57 8.63 -11.75
CA SER A 351 20.68 7.73 -12.12
C SER A 351 21.88 8.55 -12.63
N ILE A 352 22.49 9.36 -11.75
CA ILE A 352 23.53 10.36 -12.07
C ILE A 352 24.61 9.81 -13.02
N THR A 353 25.15 8.63 -12.71
CA THR A 353 26.09 7.87 -13.55
C THR A 353 25.70 6.39 -13.58
N ASP A 354 26.53 5.50 -14.12
CA ASP A 354 26.31 4.05 -14.03
C ASP A 354 26.56 3.46 -12.64
N HIS A 355 27.19 4.23 -11.75
CA HIS A 355 27.64 3.81 -10.43
C HIS A 355 27.07 4.66 -9.29
N LEU A 356 26.36 5.73 -9.62
CA LEU A 356 25.84 6.69 -8.65
C LEU A 356 24.37 6.97 -8.96
N ALA A 357 23.51 6.71 -7.99
CA ALA A 357 22.10 7.05 -8.04
C ALA A 357 21.68 7.81 -6.78
N SER A 358 20.70 8.70 -6.92
CA SER A 358 20.05 9.39 -5.80
C SER A 358 18.55 9.24 -5.92
N VAL A 359 17.88 9.03 -4.79
CA VAL A 359 16.43 9.09 -4.65
C VAL A 359 16.10 10.19 -3.65
N VAL A 360 15.14 11.04 -3.97
CA VAL A 360 14.66 12.12 -3.11
C VAL A 360 13.14 12.09 -3.08
N GLU A 361 12.56 12.15 -1.89
CA GLU A 361 11.11 12.25 -1.68
C GLU A 361 10.81 13.46 -0.82
N ILE A 362 9.78 14.23 -1.19
CA ILE A 362 9.33 15.42 -0.47
C ILE A 362 7.80 15.40 -0.41
N ILE A 363 7.26 15.56 0.79
CA ILE A 363 5.82 15.73 1.04
C ILE A 363 5.64 17.01 1.84
N HIS A 364 4.89 17.95 1.28
CA HIS A 364 4.56 19.21 1.93
C HIS A 364 3.05 19.33 2.08
N ASN A 365 2.59 19.52 3.32
CA ASN A 365 1.19 19.71 3.65
C ASN A 365 0.90 21.22 3.72
N PHE A 366 0.04 21.71 2.84
CA PHE A 366 -0.28 23.13 2.72
C PHE A 366 -1.21 23.61 3.83
N ASP A 367 -2.05 22.74 4.40
CA ASP A 367 -3.02 23.12 5.43
C ASP A 367 -2.33 23.44 6.76
N SER A 368 -1.30 22.66 7.10
CA SER A 368 -0.44 22.91 8.27
C SER A 368 0.75 23.83 7.98
N ASN A 369 1.01 24.13 6.70
CA ASN A 369 2.22 24.79 6.22
C ASN A 369 3.51 24.13 6.74
N GLN A 370 3.54 22.79 6.74
CA GLN A 370 4.66 22.01 7.24
C GLN A 370 5.20 21.04 6.18
N LEU A 371 6.52 20.85 6.21
CA LEU A 371 7.18 19.75 5.51
C LEU A 371 6.87 18.46 6.28
N ALA A 372 5.93 17.66 5.76
CA ALA A 372 5.47 16.43 6.38
C ALA A 372 6.54 15.33 6.34
N SER A 373 7.26 15.21 5.22
CA SER A 373 8.37 14.26 5.07
C SER A 373 9.38 14.76 4.05
N ALA A 374 10.66 14.49 4.31
CA ALA A 374 11.71 14.60 3.31
C ALA A 374 12.73 13.47 3.50
N GLY A 375 12.95 12.70 2.44
CA GLY A 375 13.89 11.59 2.41
C GLY A 375 14.93 11.78 1.31
N ARG A 376 16.19 11.40 1.58
CA ARG A 376 17.22 11.29 0.55
C ARG A 376 18.00 10.00 0.75
N PHE A 377 18.13 9.23 -0.32
CA PHE A 377 18.97 8.05 -0.39
C PHE A 377 19.98 8.22 -1.53
N VAL A 378 21.22 7.82 -1.30
CA VAL A 378 22.27 7.84 -2.33
C VAL A 378 22.95 6.49 -2.31
N ASP A 379 23.02 5.85 -3.49
CA ASP A 379 23.77 4.62 -3.68
C ASP A 379 24.97 4.89 -4.59
N ALA A 380 26.12 4.39 -4.17
CA ALA A 380 27.37 4.42 -4.90
C ALA A 380 27.91 3.00 -5.01
N SER A 381 27.63 2.33 -6.12
CA SER A 381 28.08 0.98 -6.40
C SER A 381 29.19 0.99 -7.45
N GLY A 382 30.39 0.52 -7.10
CA GLY A 382 31.49 0.40 -8.06
C GLY A 382 31.16 -0.59 -9.19
N PRO A 383 31.90 -0.57 -10.31
CA PRO A 383 31.71 -1.57 -11.36
C PRO A 383 31.87 -2.99 -10.77
N PRO A 384 31.05 -3.96 -11.19
CA PRO A 384 31.31 -5.34 -10.83
C PRO A 384 32.72 -5.67 -11.35
N ALA A 385 33.61 -6.02 -10.44
CA ALA A 385 34.90 -6.58 -10.82
C ALA A 385 34.61 -7.81 -11.69
N ASP A 386 35.06 -7.76 -12.95
CA ASP A 386 34.98 -8.90 -13.85
C ASP A 386 35.85 -10.03 -13.29
N SER A 387 35.23 -10.95 -12.57
CA SER A 387 35.60 -12.36 -12.52
C SER A 387 34.54 -13.14 -11.73
N ARG A 388 33.76 -13.93 -12.47
CA ARG A 388 33.09 -15.16 -12.04
C ARG A 388 32.99 -15.38 -10.53
N HIS A 389 32.10 -14.69 -9.82
CA HIS A 389 31.58 -15.18 -8.55
C HIS A 389 30.09 -14.83 -8.47
N GLN A 390 29.27 -15.88 -8.37
CA GLN A 390 27.87 -15.80 -8.03
C GLN A 390 27.71 -14.94 -6.77
N LEU A 391 26.91 -13.87 -6.86
CA LEU A 391 26.45 -13.12 -5.70
C LEU A 391 25.51 -14.03 -4.88
N CYS A 392 26.09 -14.78 -3.95
CA CYS A 392 25.43 -15.11 -2.70
C CYS A 392 25.29 -13.82 -1.86
N GLY A 393 24.11 -13.65 -1.27
CA GLY A 393 23.65 -12.41 -0.64
C GLY A 393 24.63 -11.82 0.38
N HIS A 394 24.98 -10.57 0.16
CA HIS A 394 25.57 -9.72 1.19
C HIS A 394 24.46 -8.93 1.87
N ARG A 395 24.23 -9.19 3.16
CA ARG A 395 23.48 -8.29 4.05
C ARG A 395 24.28 -6.99 4.14
N SER A 396 23.77 -5.89 3.57
CA SER A 396 24.24 -4.56 3.92
C SER A 396 23.52 -4.09 5.18
N THR A 397 24.30 -3.73 6.19
CA THR A 397 23.87 -3.04 7.40
C THR A 397 23.52 -1.59 7.05
N GLY A 398 22.35 -1.39 6.45
CA GLY A 398 21.72 -0.10 6.27
C GLY A 398 20.65 0.10 7.34
N ARG A 399 20.76 1.17 8.12
CA ARG A 399 19.75 1.59 9.10
C ARG A 399 18.46 1.88 8.32
N LYS A 400 17.49 0.96 8.34
CA LYS A 400 16.15 1.19 7.79
C LYS A 400 15.55 2.37 8.55
N VAL A 401 15.38 3.49 7.86
CA VAL A 401 14.37 4.48 8.25
C VAL A 401 13.06 3.96 7.70
N ALA A 402 12.13 3.61 8.58
CA ALA A 402 10.77 3.24 8.21
C ALA A 402 10.18 4.40 7.37
N GLY A 403 9.74 4.09 6.14
CA GLY A 403 9.07 5.08 5.30
C GLY A 403 9.27 4.94 3.79
N ILE A 404 10.28 4.19 3.31
CA ILE A 404 10.54 4.09 1.86
C ILE A 404 9.98 2.78 1.31
N GLN A 405 8.72 2.81 0.86
CA GLN A 405 8.18 1.85 -0.10
C GLN A 405 8.07 2.57 -1.45
N PRO A 406 8.77 2.11 -2.51
CA PRO A 406 8.57 2.69 -3.84
C PRO A 406 7.14 2.41 -4.32
N ASP A 407 6.55 3.42 -4.96
CA ASP A 407 5.22 3.38 -5.59
C ASP A 407 5.11 2.17 -6.56
N LEU A 408 4.48 1.10 -6.07
CA LEU A 408 4.05 -0.07 -6.82
C LEU A 408 2.52 0.02 -6.99
N SER A 409 2.06 1.07 -7.66
CA SER A 409 0.65 1.39 -7.93
C SER A 409 -0.16 0.31 -8.67
N THR A 410 0.43 -0.83 -9.02
CA THR A 410 -0.28 -1.98 -9.62
C THR A 410 -0.26 -3.24 -8.74
N TYR A 411 0.47 -3.27 -7.63
CA TYR A 411 0.63 -4.48 -6.80
C TYR A 411 -0.25 -4.50 -5.54
N HIS A 412 -0.73 -3.36 -5.06
CA HIS A 412 -1.53 -3.29 -3.83
C HIS A 412 -2.93 -3.91 -3.93
N ALA A 413 -3.49 -4.06 -5.14
CA ALA A 413 -4.79 -4.71 -5.30
C ALA A 413 -4.79 -6.22 -4.94
N LEU A 414 -3.62 -6.82 -4.73
CA LEU A 414 -3.47 -8.27 -4.55
C LEU A 414 -2.72 -8.69 -3.28
N CYS A 415 -2.18 -7.73 -2.54
CA CYS A 415 -1.40 -7.94 -1.33
C CYS A 415 -2.00 -7.10 -0.19
N PRO A 416 -2.84 -7.69 0.68
CA PRO A 416 -3.16 -7.06 1.97
C PRO A 416 -1.87 -6.84 2.77
N GLU A 417 -1.89 -5.99 3.80
CA GLU A 417 -0.71 -5.61 4.60
C GLU A 417 0.14 -6.80 5.10
N HIS A 418 -0.46 -7.99 5.20
CA HIS A 418 0.17 -9.25 5.58
C HIS A 418 1.17 -9.82 4.54
N ASP A 419 1.21 -9.34 3.29
CA ASP A 419 2.01 -9.91 2.20
C ASP A 419 3.38 -9.23 1.95
N VAL A 420 3.68 -8.11 2.62
CA VAL A 420 4.78 -7.19 2.25
C VAL A 420 6.19 -7.81 2.39
N HIS A 421 6.36 -8.90 3.16
CA HIS A 421 7.67 -9.53 3.39
C HIS A 421 7.86 -10.95 2.84
N LEU A 422 6.82 -11.57 2.30
CA LEU A 422 6.99 -12.77 1.48
C LEU A 422 7.34 -12.29 0.08
N ARG A 423 8.60 -12.49 -0.34
CA ARG A 423 9.12 -12.07 -1.66
C ARG A 423 8.02 -12.21 -2.73
N CYS A 424 7.49 -11.09 -3.22
CA CYS A 424 6.93 -11.03 -4.56
C CYS A 424 8.07 -11.34 -5.53
N GLN A 425 8.30 -12.62 -5.80
CA GLN A 425 9.09 -12.99 -6.96
C GLN A 425 8.31 -12.52 -8.18
N PRO A 426 8.95 -11.86 -9.16
CA PRO A 426 8.33 -11.70 -10.46
C PRO A 426 8.03 -13.12 -10.98
N GLN A 427 6.75 -13.49 -11.03
CA GLN A 427 6.36 -14.72 -11.67
C GLN A 427 6.91 -14.66 -13.09
N ARG A 428 7.77 -15.64 -13.42
CA ARG A 428 8.18 -15.86 -14.80
C ARG A 428 6.89 -16.03 -15.60
N ILE A 429 6.55 -15.04 -16.42
CA ILE A 429 5.69 -15.25 -17.57
C ILE A 429 6.47 -16.20 -18.48
N THR A 430 6.30 -17.50 -18.26
CA THR A 430 6.73 -18.51 -19.22
C THR A 430 5.95 -18.24 -20.50
N ARG A 431 6.69 -17.89 -21.57
CA ARG A 431 6.17 -17.81 -22.94
C ARG A 431 5.47 -19.12 -23.31
N SER A 432 4.16 -19.16 -23.13
CA SER A 432 3.28 -20.04 -23.87
C SER A 432 1.90 -19.39 -23.99
N ALA A 433 1.85 -18.25 -24.68
CA ALA A 433 0.60 -17.78 -25.26
C ALA A 433 0.21 -18.77 -26.37
N ARG A 434 -0.63 -19.75 -26.03
CA ARG A 434 -1.43 -20.45 -27.05
C ARG A 434 -2.46 -19.43 -27.52
N CYS A 435 -2.31 -18.99 -28.76
CA CYS A 435 -3.37 -18.29 -29.48
C CYS A 435 -4.59 -19.21 -29.55
N ALA A 436 -5.60 -18.95 -28.73
CA ALA A 436 -6.91 -19.58 -28.83
C ALA A 436 -7.95 -18.46 -28.78
N GLY A 437 -8.67 -18.24 -29.88
CA GLY A 437 -9.87 -17.42 -29.86
C GLY A 437 -10.07 -16.40 -30.99
N THR A 438 -9.78 -16.71 -32.26
CA THR A 438 -10.32 -15.90 -33.37
C THR A 438 -10.88 -16.78 -34.49
N LYS A 439 -12.21 -16.73 -34.71
CA LYS A 439 -12.93 -17.42 -35.79
C LYS A 439 -12.92 -16.63 -37.11
N ASN A 440 -11.79 -16.02 -37.48
CA ASN A 440 -11.69 -15.36 -38.79
C ASN A 440 -10.26 -15.44 -39.39
N PRO A 441 -10.01 -16.37 -40.33
CA PRO A 441 -8.66 -16.71 -40.80
C PRO A 441 -7.99 -15.68 -41.73
N ARG A 442 -8.59 -14.51 -41.98
CA ARG A 442 -7.99 -13.44 -42.81
C ARG A 442 -7.39 -12.27 -42.01
N LEU A 443 -7.62 -12.18 -40.70
CA LEU A 443 -7.04 -11.13 -39.83
C LEU A 443 -5.80 -11.58 -39.04
N ALA A 444 -5.49 -12.89 -39.02
CA ALA A 444 -4.32 -13.43 -38.32
C ALA A 444 -2.99 -13.24 -39.10
N ALA A 445 -3.04 -12.87 -40.38
CA ALA A 445 -1.84 -12.76 -41.23
C ALA A 445 -1.10 -11.42 -41.09
N ASP A 446 -1.79 -10.33 -40.71
CA ASP A 446 -1.16 -9.00 -40.66
C ASP A 446 -0.51 -8.65 -39.30
N PHE A 447 -0.80 -9.41 -38.24
CA PHE A 447 -0.30 -9.10 -36.88
C PHE A 447 0.90 -9.93 -36.41
N CYS A 448 1.37 -10.92 -37.19
CA CYS A 448 2.49 -11.81 -36.83
C CYS A 448 3.73 -11.70 -37.74
N GLY A 449 3.76 -10.74 -38.69
CA GLY A 449 4.77 -10.67 -39.73
C GLY A 449 5.69 -9.46 -39.67
N GLN A 450 6.38 -9.17 -38.56
CA GLN A 450 7.47 -8.18 -38.58
C GLN A 450 8.48 -8.27 -37.41
N LEU A 451 8.97 -9.46 -37.08
CA LEU A 451 10.20 -9.62 -36.28
C LEU A 451 11.01 -10.83 -36.79
N ARG A 452 11.83 -10.61 -37.82
CA ARG A 452 13.03 -11.41 -38.08
C ARG A 452 14.24 -10.47 -38.09
N PRO A 453 15.31 -10.73 -37.33
CA PRO A 453 16.59 -10.08 -37.54
C PRO A 453 17.34 -10.80 -38.67
N ASP A 454 17.68 -10.07 -39.73
CA ASP A 454 18.71 -10.51 -40.68
C ASP A 454 20.08 -10.50 -39.98
N ARG A 455 20.82 -11.59 -40.18
CA ARG A 455 22.24 -11.70 -39.85
C ARG A 455 23.04 -11.03 -40.96
N GLY A 456 23.96 -10.14 -40.59
CA GLY A 456 24.95 -9.51 -41.46
C GLY A 456 25.80 -8.55 -40.67
#